data_AF-A0AAD5Z060-F1
#
_entry.id   AF-A0AAD5Z060-F1
#
_cell.length_a   1.000
_cell.length_b   1.000
_cell.length_c   1.000
_cell.angle_alpha   90.00
_cell.angle_beta   90.00
_cell.angle_gamma   90.00
#
_symmetry.space_group_name_H-M   'P 1'
#
loop_
_entity.id
_entity.type
_entity.pdbx_description
1 polymer ?
#
loop_
_entity_poly.entity_id
_entity_poly.type
_entity_poly.pdbx_seq_one_letter_code
_entity_poly.pdbx_strand_id
1 'polypeptide(L)'
;MSEDGATPNEVLLAAARSDNEDLLLDAIDNGADINCQDGAGDTALHLAVKNECLDVLEHILSHDQCDVDPLNRLSGKTPLHNAVELDDSESRLSIIESLLDAGADTTIQDKEGDTVLDILRPNDTNIRALIQKARAQSTISSADIADVPWKDIKPRNLLLRSFNNHLHQNYNFYSSLITMPVKPIESFDEFKTIINSGKPVVIDFWATWCGPCRVISPIFEKLSDVDSFKESVEFYKVDVDKQEQISQECGIRAMPTFILFKDGNKQEEVVGAIPAKLEELVKKSSTLA
;
A
#
# COMPACT_ATOMS: atom_id res chain seq x y z
N MET A 1 -20.35 -34.52 23.86
CA MET A 1 -20.27 -33.58 22.73
C MET A 1 -20.29 -32.22 23.38
N SER A 2 -19.14 -31.54 23.48
CA SER A 2 -19.09 -30.21 24.08
C SER A 2 -19.99 -29.28 23.25
N GLU A 3 -20.94 -28.65 23.92
CA GLU A 3 -21.94 -27.72 23.35
C GLU A 3 -21.38 -26.30 23.16
N ASP A 4 -20.05 -26.17 23.07
CA ASP A 4 -19.41 -24.90 22.78
C ASP A 4 -19.27 -24.82 21.26
N GLY A 5 -19.98 -23.87 20.64
CA GLY A 5 -19.79 -23.55 19.22
C GLY A 5 -18.34 -23.17 18.92
N ALA A 6 -17.96 -23.17 17.64
CA ALA A 6 -16.61 -22.77 17.25
C ALA A 6 -16.25 -21.39 17.83
N THR A 7 -15.08 -21.31 18.46
CA THR A 7 -14.57 -20.04 18.99
C THR A 7 -14.30 -19.05 17.86
N PRO A 8 -14.35 -17.73 18.09
CA PRO A 8 -14.04 -16.74 17.05
C PRO A 8 -12.69 -16.99 16.36
N ASN A 9 -11.68 -17.45 17.10
CA ASN A 9 -10.38 -17.81 16.54
C ASN A 9 -10.46 -19.04 15.62
N GLU A 10 -11.21 -20.07 15.98
CA GLU A 10 -11.42 -21.23 15.11
C GLU A 10 -12.18 -20.86 13.84
N VAL A 11 -13.14 -19.93 13.94
CA VAL A 11 -13.87 -19.38 12.79
C VAL A 11 -12.92 -18.59 11.89
N LEU A 12 -12.09 -17.70 12.44
CA LEU A 12 -11.05 -16.96 11.70
C LEU A 12 -10.12 -17.90 10.92
N LEU A 13 -9.61 -18.94 11.59
CA LEU A 13 -8.72 -19.93 10.97
C LEU A 13 -9.44 -20.79 9.93
N ALA A 14 -10.76 -20.98 10.05
CA ALA A 14 -11.56 -21.65 9.03
C ALA A 14 -11.79 -20.75 7.81
N ALA A 15 -12.05 -19.46 8.02
CA ALA A 15 -12.20 -18.46 6.96
C ALA A 15 -10.99 -18.47 6.01
N ALA A 16 -9.79 -18.45 6.59
CA ALA A 16 -8.51 -18.49 5.88
C ALA A 16 -8.21 -19.82 5.16
N ARG A 17 -8.96 -20.89 5.44
CA ARG A 17 -8.85 -22.17 4.71
C ARG A 17 -9.85 -22.30 3.56
N SER A 18 -10.91 -21.49 3.57
CA SER A 18 -12.02 -21.59 2.61
C SER A 18 -12.21 -20.34 1.75
N ASP A 19 -11.30 -19.37 1.85
CA ASP A 19 -11.37 -18.05 1.20
C ASP A 19 -12.74 -17.35 1.42
N ASN A 20 -13.22 -17.35 2.66
CA ASN A 20 -14.53 -16.81 2.99
C ASN A 20 -14.40 -15.50 3.78
N GLU A 21 -14.51 -14.38 3.07
CA GLU A 21 -14.41 -13.02 3.62
C GLU A 21 -15.53 -12.72 4.63
N ASP A 22 -16.77 -13.12 4.37
CA ASP A 22 -17.89 -12.89 5.30
C ASP A 22 -17.60 -13.56 6.66
N LEU A 23 -17.11 -14.79 6.63
CA LEU A 23 -16.79 -15.57 7.82
C LEU A 23 -15.55 -15.02 8.56
N LEU A 24 -14.63 -14.40 7.83
CA LEU A 24 -13.49 -13.66 8.40
C LEU A 24 -13.98 -12.43 9.16
N LEU A 25 -14.83 -11.61 8.54
CA LEU A 25 -15.38 -10.39 9.13
C LEU A 25 -16.20 -10.72 10.38
N ASP A 26 -17.08 -11.73 10.29
CA ASP A 26 -17.85 -12.21 11.44
C ASP A 26 -16.93 -12.64 12.60
N ALA A 27 -15.83 -13.34 12.32
CA ALA A 27 -14.89 -13.75 13.35
C ALA A 27 -14.24 -12.55 14.06
N ILE A 28 -13.81 -11.54 13.28
CA ILE A 28 -13.16 -10.33 13.78
C ILE A 28 -14.14 -9.49 14.61
N ASP A 29 -15.39 -9.32 14.14
CA ASP A 29 -16.44 -8.60 14.86
C ASP A 29 -16.79 -9.28 16.19
N ASN A 30 -16.66 -10.61 16.25
CA ASN A 30 -16.81 -11.39 17.48
C ASN A 30 -15.52 -11.47 18.33
N GLY A 31 -14.51 -10.64 18.02
CA GLY A 31 -13.30 -10.48 18.83
C GLY A 31 -12.25 -11.55 18.62
N ALA A 32 -12.20 -12.17 17.44
CA ALA A 32 -11.09 -13.06 17.09
C ALA A 32 -9.75 -12.31 17.14
N ASP A 33 -8.73 -12.97 17.68
CA ASP A 33 -7.36 -12.50 17.60
C ASP A 33 -6.81 -12.82 16.20
N ILE A 34 -6.53 -11.77 15.43
CA ILE A 34 -6.04 -11.91 14.05
C ILE A 34 -4.72 -12.69 13.95
N ASN A 35 -3.93 -12.68 15.03
CA ASN A 35 -2.66 -13.39 15.13
C ASN A 35 -2.78 -14.74 15.86
N CYS A 36 -4.01 -15.22 16.10
CA CYS A 36 -4.21 -16.51 16.75
C CYS A 36 -3.55 -17.64 15.95
N GLN A 37 -3.06 -18.65 16.66
CA GLN A 37 -2.35 -19.77 16.09
C GLN A 37 -3.13 -21.07 16.28
N ASP A 38 -3.09 -21.93 15.27
CA ASP A 38 -3.60 -23.29 15.37
C ASP A 38 -2.63 -24.24 16.10
N GLY A 39 -2.94 -25.53 16.12
CA GLY A 39 -2.09 -26.55 16.75
C GLY A 39 -0.69 -26.66 16.13
N ALA A 40 -0.54 -26.36 14.84
CA ALA A 40 0.73 -26.33 14.12
C ALA A 40 1.47 -25.00 14.28
N GLY A 41 0.88 -24.03 14.98
CA GLY A 41 1.41 -22.68 15.13
C GLY A 41 1.14 -21.79 13.91
N ASP A 42 0.35 -22.24 12.94
CA ASP A 42 -0.02 -21.43 11.78
C ASP A 42 -1.06 -20.39 12.21
N THR A 43 -0.84 -19.14 11.79
CA THR A 43 -1.84 -18.07 11.91
C THR A 43 -2.82 -18.09 10.75
N ALA A 44 -3.88 -17.29 10.83
CA ALA A 44 -4.79 -17.08 9.70
C ALA A 44 -4.02 -16.64 8.43
N LEU A 45 -2.99 -15.79 8.58
CA LEU A 45 -2.15 -15.36 7.46
C LEU A 45 -1.36 -16.53 6.84
N HIS A 46 -0.81 -17.45 7.63
CA HIS A 46 -0.15 -18.65 7.10
C HIS A 46 -1.13 -19.54 6.33
N LEU A 47 -2.33 -19.73 6.86
CA LEU A 47 -3.35 -20.58 6.25
C LEU A 47 -3.86 -19.97 4.95
N ALA A 48 -4.08 -18.66 4.91
CA ALA A 48 -4.48 -17.95 3.69
C ALA A 48 -3.43 -18.13 2.58
N VAL A 49 -2.14 -17.99 2.91
CA VAL A 49 -1.05 -18.27 1.94
C VAL A 49 -1.06 -19.72 1.47
N LYS A 50 -1.12 -20.69 2.39
CA LYS A 50 -1.05 -22.13 2.04
C LYS A 50 -2.22 -22.61 1.18
N ASN A 51 -3.38 -21.97 1.30
CA ASN A 51 -4.58 -22.29 0.54
C ASN A 51 -4.84 -21.30 -0.61
N GLU A 52 -3.90 -20.37 -0.87
CA GLU A 52 -3.98 -19.37 -1.94
C GLU A 52 -5.25 -18.48 -1.85
N CYS A 53 -5.73 -18.23 -0.63
CA CYS A 53 -6.91 -17.42 -0.34
C CYS A 53 -6.58 -15.93 -0.38
N LEU A 54 -6.55 -15.34 -1.58
CA LEU A 54 -6.12 -13.96 -1.82
C LEU A 54 -7.03 -12.93 -1.15
N ASP A 55 -8.35 -13.11 -1.22
CA ASP A 55 -9.30 -12.13 -0.69
C ASP A 55 -9.19 -12.04 0.84
N VAL A 56 -9.10 -13.20 1.51
CA VAL A 56 -8.86 -13.28 2.95
C VAL A 56 -7.46 -12.78 3.32
N LEU A 57 -6.43 -13.09 2.53
CA LEU A 57 -5.07 -12.60 2.74
C LEU A 57 -5.02 -11.07 2.76
N GLU A 58 -5.57 -10.42 1.73
CA GLU A 58 -5.60 -8.95 1.61
C GLU A 58 -6.35 -8.30 2.78
N HIS A 59 -7.48 -8.88 3.18
CA HIS A 59 -8.22 -8.41 4.35
C HIS A 59 -7.39 -8.52 5.62
N ILE A 60 -6.75 -9.66 5.88
CA ILE A 60 -5.91 -9.85 7.07
C ILE A 60 -4.77 -8.82 7.08
N LEU A 61 -4.06 -8.64 5.97
CA LEU A 61 -2.95 -7.69 5.86
C LEU A 61 -3.39 -6.22 6.00
N SER A 62 -4.67 -5.91 5.72
CA SER A 62 -5.23 -4.57 5.90
C SER A 62 -5.39 -4.16 7.36
N HIS A 63 -5.39 -5.11 8.30
CA HIS A 63 -5.57 -4.82 9.72
C HIS A 63 -4.27 -4.36 10.39
N ASP A 64 -4.32 -3.20 11.05
CA ASP A 64 -3.18 -2.59 11.74
C ASP A 64 -2.51 -3.51 12.78
N GLN A 65 -3.28 -4.41 13.39
CA GLN A 65 -2.81 -5.34 14.42
C GLN A 65 -2.22 -6.63 13.84
N CYS A 66 -2.26 -6.84 12.52
CA CYS A 66 -1.67 -8.00 11.89
C CYS A 66 -0.15 -7.99 12.07
N ASP A 67 0.35 -9.10 12.61
CA ASP A 67 1.75 -9.48 12.52
C ASP A 67 1.96 -10.17 11.17
N VAL A 68 2.89 -9.64 10.37
CA VAL A 68 3.17 -10.13 9.01
C VAL A 68 4.22 -11.24 9.03
N ASP A 69 5.01 -11.31 10.11
CA ASP A 69 6.14 -12.24 10.24
C ASP A 69 5.97 -13.29 11.37
N PRO A 70 4.78 -13.84 11.65
CA PRO A 70 4.65 -14.87 12.67
C PRO A 70 5.41 -16.12 12.25
N LEU A 71 6.03 -16.83 13.19
CA LEU A 71 6.68 -18.11 12.93
C LEU A 71 5.76 -19.26 13.30
N ASN A 72 5.53 -20.18 12.37
CA ASN A 72 4.81 -21.40 12.71
C ASN A 72 5.63 -22.33 13.62
N ARG A 73 4.95 -23.21 14.36
CA ARG A 73 5.61 -24.06 15.36
C ARG A 73 6.35 -25.21 14.72
N LEU A 74 5.94 -25.70 13.56
CA LEU A 74 6.51 -26.91 12.97
C LEU A 74 7.88 -26.65 12.36
N SER A 75 7.99 -25.73 11.41
CA SER A 75 9.23 -25.42 10.68
C SER A 75 9.80 -24.04 11.02
N GLY A 76 9.13 -23.22 11.82
CA GLY A 76 9.58 -21.84 12.07
C GLY A 76 9.50 -20.97 10.83
N LYS A 77 8.65 -21.33 9.87
CA LYS A 77 8.44 -20.56 8.64
C LYS A 77 7.51 -19.39 8.90
N THR A 78 7.77 -18.27 8.22
CA THR A 78 6.85 -17.13 8.11
C THR A 78 5.82 -17.39 7.00
N PRO A 79 4.75 -16.56 6.90
CA PRO A 79 3.87 -16.60 5.73
C PRO A 79 4.64 -16.42 4.41
N LEU A 80 5.67 -15.56 4.37
CA LEU A 80 6.50 -15.36 3.17
C LEU A 80 7.31 -16.61 2.78
N HIS A 81 7.79 -17.40 3.76
CA HIS A 81 8.43 -18.69 3.48
C HIS A 81 7.47 -19.69 2.83
N ASN A 82 6.21 -19.74 3.29
CA ASN A 82 5.22 -20.61 2.65
C ASN A 82 4.90 -20.12 1.23
N ALA A 83 4.83 -18.80 1.02
CA ALA A 83 4.47 -18.21 -0.27
C ALA A 83 5.46 -18.60 -1.38
N VAL A 84 6.77 -18.57 -1.11
CA VAL A 84 7.78 -18.91 -2.12
C VAL A 84 7.76 -20.39 -2.52
N GLU A 85 7.21 -21.26 -1.68
CA GLU A 85 7.09 -22.70 -1.94
C GLU A 85 5.86 -23.08 -2.77
N LEU A 86 4.90 -22.15 -2.94
CA LEU A 86 3.69 -22.38 -3.74
C LEU A 86 4.01 -22.79 -5.18
N ASP A 87 3.14 -23.61 -5.76
CA ASP A 87 3.32 -24.16 -7.10
C ASP A 87 2.73 -23.27 -8.19
N ASP A 88 1.57 -22.66 -7.94
CA ASP A 88 0.92 -21.76 -8.90
C ASP A 88 1.72 -20.47 -9.07
N SER A 89 2.11 -20.14 -10.29
CA SER A 89 2.99 -19.00 -10.54
C SER A 89 2.33 -17.64 -10.37
N GLU A 90 1.03 -17.52 -10.66
CA GLU A 90 0.30 -16.25 -10.62
C GLU A 90 -0.08 -15.90 -9.18
N SER A 91 -0.72 -16.84 -8.47
CA SER A 91 -1.06 -16.70 -7.05
C SER A 91 0.20 -16.44 -6.22
N ARG A 92 1.27 -17.20 -6.47
CA ARG A 92 2.54 -17.04 -5.76
C ARG A 92 3.11 -15.64 -5.92
N LEU A 93 3.11 -15.10 -7.14
CA LEU A 93 3.62 -13.75 -7.39
C LEU A 93 2.78 -12.72 -6.64
N SER A 94 1.45 -12.80 -6.76
CA SER A 94 0.52 -11.88 -6.09
C SER A 94 0.69 -11.91 -4.58
N ILE A 95 0.70 -13.09 -3.96
CA ILE A 95 0.84 -13.24 -2.50
C ILE A 95 2.17 -12.68 -2.01
N ILE A 96 3.26 -12.94 -2.74
CA ILE A 96 4.59 -12.41 -2.37
C ILE A 96 4.60 -10.89 -2.45
N GLU A 97 4.02 -10.30 -3.49
CA GLU A 97 3.90 -8.83 -3.59
C GLU A 97 3.12 -8.25 -2.41
N SER A 98 1.95 -8.80 -2.09
CA SER A 98 1.12 -8.35 -0.96
C SER A 98 1.84 -8.45 0.38
N LEU A 99 2.56 -9.54 0.64
CA LEU A 99 3.34 -9.71 1.87
C LEU A 99 4.51 -8.72 1.95
N LEU A 100 5.24 -8.51 0.85
CA LEU A 100 6.35 -7.55 0.81
C LEU A 100 5.87 -6.11 0.97
N ASP A 101 4.74 -5.76 0.35
CA ASP A 101 4.11 -4.44 0.49
C ASP A 101 3.58 -4.22 1.92
N ALA A 102 3.12 -5.27 2.60
CA ALA A 102 2.78 -5.25 4.02
C ALA A 102 4.01 -5.18 4.96
N GLY A 103 5.23 -5.27 4.40
CA GLY A 103 6.49 -5.10 5.12
C GLY A 103 7.10 -6.39 5.67
N ALA A 104 6.79 -7.55 5.09
CA ALA A 104 7.36 -8.83 5.50
C ALA A 104 8.90 -8.81 5.50
N ASP A 105 9.51 -9.29 6.57
CA ASP A 105 10.97 -9.36 6.71
C ASP A 105 11.55 -10.55 5.93
N THR A 106 12.26 -10.21 4.86
CA THR A 106 12.95 -11.16 3.98
C THR A 106 14.20 -11.81 4.59
N THR A 107 14.61 -11.40 5.79
CA THR A 107 15.86 -11.83 6.43
C THR A 107 15.66 -12.84 7.54
N ILE A 108 14.40 -13.11 7.92
CA ILE A 108 14.05 -14.12 8.91
C ILE A 108 14.48 -15.50 8.40
N GLN A 109 15.02 -16.28 9.32
CA GLN A 109 15.41 -17.67 9.09
C GLN A 109 14.39 -18.62 9.70
N ASP A 110 14.09 -19.69 8.98
CA ASP A 110 13.32 -20.81 9.52
C ASP A 110 14.17 -21.68 10.48
N LYS A 111 13.63 -22.83 10.91
CA LYS A 111 14.36 -23.72 11.84
C LYS A 111 15.55 -24.41 11.21
N GLU A 112 15.55 -24.54 9.89
CA GLU A 112 16.65 -25.06 9.09
C GLU A 112 17.76 -24.01 8.92
N GLY A 113 17.47 -22.74 9.23
CA GLY A 113 18.40 -21.62 9.14
C GLY A 113 18.35 -20.92 7.78
N ASP A 114 17.39 -21.29 6.94
CA ASP A 114 17.26 -20.78 5.58
C ASP A 114 16.38 -19.52 5.58
N THR A 115 16.78 -18.51 4.80
CA THR A 115 15.93 -17.36 4.50
C THR A 115 15.05 -17.64 3.29
N VAL A 116 14.05 -16.79 3.05
CA VAL A 116 13.21 -16.88 1.85
C VAL A 116 14.02 -16.86 0.55
N LEU A 117 15.17 -16.18 0.51
CA LEU A 117 16.05 -16.16 -0.67
C LEU A 117 16.80 -17.50 -0.88
N ASP A 118 17.08 -18.22 0.20
CA ASP A 118 17.82 -19.48 0.16
C ASP A 118 16.94 -20.62 -0.36
N ILE A 119 15.65 -20.61 -0.04
CA ILE A 119 14.67 -21.62 -0.48
C ILE A 119 14.07 -21.35 -1.88
N LEU A 120 14.35 -20.19 -2.49
CA LEU A 120 13.83 -19.87 -3.83
C LEU A 120 14.32 -20.86 -4.89
N ARG A 121 13.41 -21.23 -5.81
CA ARG A 121 13.77 -22.08 -6.95
C ARG A 121 14.78 -21.34 -7.84
N PRO A 122 15.76 -22.04 -8.46
CA PRO A 122 16.80 -21.39 -9.27
C PRO A 122 16.26 -20.52 -10.43
N ASN A 123 15.08 -20.87 -10.95
CA ASN A 123 14.45 -20.18 -12.08
C ASN A 123 13.54 -19.01 -11.65
N ASP A 124 13.33 -18.78 -10.35
CA ASP A 124 12.47 -17.71 -9.84
C ASP A 124 13.19 -16.35 -9.86
N THR A 125 13.66 -15.93 -11.03
CA THR A 125 14.44 -14.70 -11.21
C THR A 125 13.64 -13.44 -10.86
N ASN A 126 12.36 -13.42 -11.21
CA ASN A 126 11.46 -12.28 -10.95
C ASN A 126 11.21 -12.12 -9.44
N ILE A 127 10.84 -13.19 -8.76
CA ILE A 127 10.61 -13.20 -7.30
C ILE A 127 11.91 -12.85 -6.56
N ARG A 128 13.04 -13.41 -7.00
CA ARG A 128 14.36 -13.07 -6.44
C ARG A 128 14.64 -11.57 -6.52
N ALA A 129 14.36 -10.95 -7.67
CA ALA A 129 14.55 -9.51 -7.84
C ALA A 129 13.62 -8.69 -6.93
N LEU A 130 12.36 -9.12 -6.75
CA LEU A 130 11.40 -8.48 -5.84
C LEU A 130 11.88 -8.51 -4.38
N ILE A 131 12.27 -9.68 -3.89
CA ILE A 131 12.74 -9.86 -2.51
C ILE A 131 14.03 -9.07 -2.27
N GLN A 132 14.98 -9.06 -3.22
CA GLN A 132 16.20 -8.27 -3.11
C GLN A 132 15.91 -6.75 -3.09
N LYS A 133 14.93 -6.30 -3.87
CA LYS A 133 14.50 -4.90 -3.88
C LYS A 133 13.88 -4.51 -2.54
N ALA A 134 12.98 -5.33 -1.99
CA ALA A 134 12.38 -5.09 -0.68
C ALA A 134 13.44 -5.00 0.44
N ARG A 135 14.44 -5.90 0.40
CA ARG A 135 15.58 -5.88 1.34
C ARG A 135 16.44 -4.61 1.23
N ALA A 136 16.66 -4.10 0.02
CA ALA A 136 17.39 -2.86 -0.17
C ALA A 136 16.62 -1.65 0.39
N GLN A 137 15.30 -1.65 0.23
CA GLN A 137 14.43 -0.58 0.77
C GLN A 137 14.41 -0.56 2.30
N SER A 138 14.38 -1.72 2.96
CA SER A 138 14.45 -1.79 4.44
C SER A 138 15.82 -1.37 5.00
N THR A 139 16.91 -1.63 4.27
CA THR A 139 18.27 -1.22 4.66
C THR A 139 18.47 0.29 4.59
N ILE A 140 17.84 0.97 3.62
CA ILE A 140 17.92 2.44 3.50
C ILE A 140 17.14 3.11 4.64
N SER A 141 15.97 2.58 5.02
CA SER A 141 15.15 3.08 6.13
C SER A 141 15.88 3.08 7.49
N SER A 142 16.81 2.15 7.70
CA SER A 142 17.56 2.03 8.96
C SER A 142 18.83 2.89 9.03
N ALA A 143 19.35 3.36 7.90
CA ALA A 143 20.59 4.15 7.83
C ALA A 143 20.38 5.66 8.08
N ASP A 144 19.13 6.15 8.05
CA ASP A 144 18.79 7.58 8.24
C ASP A 144 18.52 7.98 9.71
N ILE A 145 18.73 7.07 10.68
CA ILE A 145 18.60 7.36 12.12
C ILE A 145 19.99 7.53 12.74
N ALA A 146 20.63 8.68 12.48
CA ALA A 146 21.82 9.12 13.21
C ALA A 146 21.46 10.11 14.33
N ASP A 147 21.84 9.76 15.57
CA ASP A 147 22.00 10.61 16.76
C ASP A 147 20.84 11.51 17.22
N VAL A 148 19.89 10.92 17.95
CA VAL A 148 19.09 11.66 18.95
C VAL A 148 19.15 10.92 20.30
N PRO A 149 19.39 11.62 21.44
CA PRO A 149 19.65 10.98 22.73
C PRO A 149 18.42 10.22 23.26
N TRP A 150 18.67 8.98 23.65
CA TRP A 150 17.71 7.87 23.80
C TRP A 150 16.80 7.89 25.04
N LYS A 151 16.33 9.05 25.52
CA LYS A 151 15.48 9.10 26.74
C LYS A 151 14.08 9.68 26.62
N ASP A 152 13.68 10.29 25.51
CA ASP A 152 12.37 10.96 25.43
C ASP A 152 11.47 10.53 24.25
N ILE A 153 11.78 9.43 23.55
CA ILE A 153 10.95 8.95 22.44
C ILE A 153 10.22 7.67 22.86
N LYS A 154 8.92 7.78 23.12
CA LYS A 154 8.03 6.61 23.03
C LYS A 154 7.85 6.31 21.54
N PRO A 155 8.18 5.10 21.05
CA PRO A 155 7.99 4.79 19.64
C PRO A 155 6.48 4.71 19.35
N ARG A 156 5.92 5.74 18.72
CA ARG A 156 4.71 5.59 17.91
C ARG A 156 5.17 5.26 16.49
N ASN A 157 5.54 4.00 16.27
CA ASN A 157 5.44 3.38 14.95
C ASN A 157 3.97 3.05 14.69
N LEU A 158 3.17 4.10 14.61
CA LEU A 158 1.75 4.09 14.26
C LEU A 158 1.63 5.35 13.40
N LEU A 159 1.53 5.19 12.08
CA LEU A 159 1.26 6.21 11.02
C LEU A 159 2.04 5.96 9.70
N LEU A 160 2.30 4.70 9.34
CA LEU A 160 2.64 4.33 7.95
C LEU A 160 1.82 3.14 7.43
N ARG A 161 0.75 2.73 8.13
CA ARG A 161 -0.12 1.61 7.72
C ARG A 161 -1.48 2.02 7.10
N SER A 162 -1.92 3.27 7.25
CA SER A 162 -3.31 3.62 6.89
C SER A 162 -3.54 4.04 5.43
N PHE A 163 -2.68 3.69 4.47
CA PHE A 163 -2.80 4.26 3.11
C PHE A 163 -2.82 3.29 1.93
N ASN A 164 -2.79 1.95 2.10
CA ASN A 164 -2.78 1.08 0.92
C ASN A 164 -3.78 -0.09 0.85
N ASN A 165 -4.52 -0.44 1.91
CA ASN A 165 -5.46 -1.56 1.80
C ASN A 165 -6.90 -1.11 2.08
N HIS A 166 -7.59 -0.59 1.04
CA HIS A 166 -9.06 -0.66 0.92
C HIS A 166 -9.52 -0.24 -0.49
N LEU A 167 -9.16 -1.05 -1.49
CA LEU A 167 -9.88 -1.14 -2.76
C LEU A 167 -10.26 -2.63 -2.87
N HIS A 168 -11.45 -3.08 -2.46
CA HIS A 168 -12.53 -3.17 -3.46
C HIS A 168 -13.97 -3.41 -2.97
N GLN A 169 -14.32 -3.42 -1.67
CA GLN A 169 -15.69 -3.88 -1.27
C GLN A 169 -16.55 -2.93 -0.40
N ASN A 170 -16.05 -1.84 0.19
CA ASN A 170 -16.84 -0.97 1.09
C ASN A 170 -17.20 0.42 0.52
N TYR A 171 -17.61 0.49 -0.75
CA TYR A 171 -17.88 1.75 -1.47
C TYR A 171 -19.14 2.53 -1.02
N ASN A 172 -19.95 2.02 -0.08
CA ASN A 172 -21.26 2.62 0.23
C ASN A 172 -21.48 3.08 1.68
N PHE A 173 -20.51 2.97 2.60
CA PHE A 173 -20.72 3.39 4.00
C PHE A 173 -19.79 4.51 4.49
N TYR A 174 -18.58 4.68 3.93
CA TYR A 174 -17.63 5.72 4.33
C TYR A 174 -17.75 7.06 3.59
N SER A 175 -18.85 7.27 2.85
CA SER A 175 -19.07 8.45 2.01
C SER A 175 -19.22 9.77 2.80
N SER A 176 -19.36 9.77 4.13
CA SER A 176 -19.76 11.00 4.86
C SER A 176 -18.68 11.72 5.68
N LEU A 177 -17.48 11.17 5.94
CA LEU A 177 -16.56 11.80 6.91
C LEU A 177 -15.03 11.75 6.62
N ILE A 178 -14.57 11.38 5.42
CA ILE A 178 -13.16 11.56 5.02
C ILE A 178 -13.09 12.64 3.94
N THR A 179 -12.53 13.81 4.26
CA THR A 179 -12.19 14.78 3.22
C THR A 179 -11.01 14.24 2.44
N MET A 180 -11.25 13.71 1.24
CA MET A 180 -10.16 13.44 0.29
C MET A 180 -9.50 14.77 -0.10
N PRO A 181 -8.20 14.98 0.21
CA PRO A 181 -7.58 16.29 0.03
C PRO A 181 -7.25 16.58 -1.44
N VAL A 182 -7.03 15.52 -2.25
CA VAL A 182 -6.77 15.63 -3.68
C VAL A 182 -7.97 15.10 -4.46
N LYS A 183 -8.59 15.94 -5.28
CA LYS A 183 -9.82 15.59 -6.00
C LYS A 183 -9.50 15.04 -7.40
N PRO A 184 -10.20 14.00 -7.87
CA PRO A 184 -10.10 13.60 -9.26
C PRO A 184 -10.74 14.66 -10.17
N ILE A 185 -10.24 14.79 -11.39
CA ILE A 185 -10.90 15.55 -12.45
C ILE A 185 -11.52 14.54 -13.43
N GLU A 186 -12.82 14.64 -13.63
CA GLU A 186 -13.59 13.62 -14.37
C GLU A 186 -14.08 14.11 -15.74
N SER A 187 -13.85 15.38 -16.07
CA SER A 187 -14.19 15.92 -17.39
C SER A 187 -13.28 17.06 -17.85
N PHE A 188 -13.21 17.26 -19.16
CA PHE A 188 -12.43 18.35 -19.76
C PHE A 188 -12.95 19.74 -19.37
N ASP A 189 -14.27 19.93 -19.26
CA ASP A 189 -14.86 21.22 -18.86
C ASP A 189 -14.53 21.57 -17.40
N GLU A 190 -14.55 20.56 -16.52
CA GLU A 190 -14.11 20.70 -15.14
C GLU A 190 -12.62 21.07 -15.07
N PHE A 191 -11.76 20.37 -15.83
CA PHE A 191 -10.34 20.70 -15.95
C PHE A 191 -10.13 22.18 -16.32
N LYS A 192 -10.80 22.65 -17.38
CA LYS A 192 -10.70 24.05 -17.82
C LYS A 192 -11.18 25.02 -16.75
N THR A 193 -12.22 24.68 -16.01
CA THR A 193 -12.72 25.52 -14.91
C THR A 193 -11.71 25.61 -13.77
N ILE A 194 -11.15 24.46 -13.35
CA ILE A 194 -10.19 24.36 -12.25
C ILE A 194 -8.92 25.17 -12.55
N ILE A 195 -8.28 24.95 -13.71
CA ILE A 195 -7.02 25.63 -14.02
C ILE A 195 -7.20 27.16 -14.17
N ASN A 196 -8.44 27.64 -14.36
CA ASN A 196 -8.81 29.05 -14.44
C ASN A 196 -9.44 29.59 -13.13
N SER A 197 -9.34 28.87 -12.01
CA SER A 197 -9.92 29.28 -10.72
C SER A 197 -9.26 30.53 -10.11
N GLY A 198 -8.11 30.94 -10.65
CA GLY A 198 -7.29 32.03 -10.14
C GLY A 198 -6.29 31.59 -9.06
N LYS A 199 -6.42 30.38 -8.51
CA LYS A 199 -5.43 29.80 -7.60
C LYS A 199 -4.37 28.99 -8.37
N PRO A 200 -3.16 28.84 -7.83
CA PRO A 200 -2.21 27.85 -8.32
C PRO A 200 -2.80 26.44 -8.14
N VAL A 201 -2.73 25.64 -9.20
CA VAL A 201 -3.25 24.27 -9.21
C VAL A 201 -2.12 23.31 -9.57
N VAL A 202 -1.88 22.30 -8.74
CA VAL A 202 -0.96 21.20 -9.09
C VAL A 202 -1.77 19.95 -9.40
N ILE A 203 -1.51 19.35 -10.55
CA ILE A 203 -2.23 18.18 -11.05
C ILE A 203 -1.25 17.02 -11.23
N ASP A 204 -1.57 15.87 -10.64
CA ASP A 204 -0.89 14.59 -10.84
C ASP A 204 -1.57 13.79 -11.96
N PHE A 205 -0.83 13.55 -13.04
CA PHE A 205 -1.22 12.72 -14.16
C PHE A 205 -0.64 11.31 -13.97
N TRP A 206 -1.54 10.35 -13.73
CA TRP A 206 -1.19 9.00 -13.30
C TRP A 206 -1.95 7.94 -14.10
N ALA A 207 -1.55 6.67 -13.94
CA ALA A 207 -2.25 5.51 -14.52
C ALA A 207 -2.24 4.32 -13.55
N THR A 208 -3.22 3.43 -13.66
CA THR A 208 -3.35 2.25 -12.78
C THR A 208 -2.21 1.23 -12.93
N TRP A 209 -1.68 1.12 -14.14
CA TRP A 209 -0.55 0.26 -14.51
C TRP A 209 0.82 0.92 -14.25
N CYS A 210 0.86 2.16 -13.78
CA CYS A 210 2.09 2.89 -13.51
C CYS A 210 2.62 2.57 -12.10
N GLY A 211 3.57 1.63 -12.00
CA GLY A 211 4.26 1.31 -10.75
C GLY A 211 4.86 2.52 -10.01
N PRO A 212 5.61 3.42 -10.68
CA PRO A 212 6.15 4.62 -10.02
C PRO A 212 5.07 5.58 -9.46
N CYS A 213 3.87 5.59 -10.03
CA CYS A 213 2.75 6.40 -9.55
C CYS A 213 2.30 5.97 -8.15
N ARG A 214 2.29 4.65 -7.89
CA ARG A 214 1.96 4.09 -6.57
C ARG A 214 2.91 4.57 -5.48
N VAL A 215 4.19 4.78 -5.82
CA VAL A 215 5.22 5.22 -4.86
C VAL A 215 5.11 6.71 -4.54
N ILE A 216 4.83 7.56 -5.54
CA ILE A 216 4.84 9.02 -5.36
C ILE A 216 3.49 9.58 -4.90
N SER A 217 2.38 8.89 -5.21
CA SER A 217 1.01 9.35 -4.90
C SER A 217 0.80 9.70 -3.42
N PRO A 218 1.26 8.87 -2.44
CA PRO A 218 1.09 9.20 -1.03
C PRO A 218 1.88 10.46 -0.61
N ILE A 219 2.99 10.76 -1.28
CA ILE A 219 3.78 11.97 -1.02
C ILE A 219 3.02 13.20 -1.53
N PHE A 220 2.43 13.11 -2.73
CA PHE A 220 1.60 14.17 -3.28
C PHE A 220 0.39 14.48 -2.40
N GLU A 221 -0.30 13.45 -1.92
CA GLU A 221 -1.45 13.59 -1.01
C GLU A 221 -1.03 14.20 0.33
N LYS A 222 0.08 13.75 0.93
CA LYS A 222 0.64 14.38 2.14
C LYS A 222 0.95 15.86 1.94
N LEU A 223 1.50 16.25 0.79
CA LEU A 223 1.77 17.66 0.48
C LEU A 223 0.48 18.48 0.39
N SER A 224 -0.61 17.91 -0.14
CA SER A 224 -1.91 18.59 -0.22
C SER A 224 -2.55 18.86 1.13
N ASP A 225 -2.19 18.08 2.15
CA ASP A 225 -2.72 18.21 3.52
C ASP A 225 -1.88 19.09 4.44
N VAL A 226 -0.74 19.61 3.98
CA VAL A 226 0.04 20.57 4.76
C VAL A 226 -0.72 21.90 4.82
N ASP A 227 -1.01 22.39 6.03
CA ASP A 227 -1.81 23.62 6.26
C ASP A 227 -1.34 24.81 5.42
N SER A 228 -0.02 25.01 5.28
CA SER A 228 0.54 26.11 4.48
C SER A 228 0.23 26.02 2.99
N PHE A 229 0.03 24.80 2.46
CA PHE A 229 -0.28 24.57 1.05
C PHE A 229 -1.77 24.48 0.80
N LYS A 230 -2.53 23.91 1.73
CA LYS A 230 -3.99 23.74 1.64
C LYS A 230 -4.75 25.06 1.40
N GLU A 231 -4.24 26.16 1.93
CA GLU A 231 -4.84 27.49 1.74
C GLU A 231 -4.38 28.19 0.44
N SER A 232 -3.19 27.87 -0.05
CA SER A 232 -2.49 28.59 -1.11
C SER A 232 -2.50 27.88 -2.47
N VAL A 233 -2.71 26.56 -2.50
CA VAL A 233 -2.59 25.72 -3.70
C VAL A 233 -3.73 24.70 -3.73
N GLU A 234 -4.31 24.46 -4.90
CA GLU A 234 -5.29 23.40 -5.11
C GLU A 234 -4.62 22.16 -5.74
N PHE A 235 -5.04 20.97 -5.33
CA PHE A 235 -4.42 19.71 -5.72
C PHE A 235 -5.45 18.78 -6.37
N TYR A 236 -5.09 18.23 -7.53
CA TYR A 236 -5.97 17.33 -8.29
C TYR A 236 -5.23 16.16 -8.93
N LYS A 237 -5.98 15.13 -9.36
CA LYS A 237 -5.47 13.98 -10.11
C LYS A 237 -6.23 13.77 -11.41
N VAL A 238 -5.52 13.35 -12.44
CA VAL A 238 -6.06 12.96 -13.73
C VAL A 238 -5.57 11.55 -14.05
N ASP A 239 -6.51 10.61 -14.19
CA ASP A 239 -6.25 9.29 -14.74
C ASP A 239 -6.14 9.41 -16.26
N VAL A 240 -4.94 9.15 -16.78
CA VAL A 240 -4.65 9.39 -18.20
C VAL A 240 -5.40 8.46 -19.15
N ASP A 241 -5.80 7.28 -18.67
CA ASP A 241 -6.55 6.30 -19.46
C ASP A 241 -8.03 6.68 -19.55
N LYS A 242 -8.58 7.29 -18.48
CA LYS A 242 -9.98 7.75 -18.45
C LYS A 242 -10.17 9.12 -19.08
N GLN A 243 -9.15 9.98 -19.02
CA GLN A 243 -9.22 11.38 -19.42
C GLN A 243 -8.25 11.71 -20.57
N GLU A 244 -8.32 10.91 -21.64
CA GLU A 244 -7.41 11.03 -22.80
C GLU A 244 -7.34 12.45 -23.39
N GLN A 245 -8.47 13.16 -23.46
CA GLN A 245 -8.51 14.52 -23.99
C GLN A 245 -7.69 15.51 -23.14
N ILE A 246 -7.75 15.40 -21.81
CA ILE A 246 -6.93 16.22 -20.91
C ILE A 246 -5.45 15.86 -21.07
N SER A 247 -5.14 14.55 -21.15
CA SER A 247 -3.78 14.05 -21.36
C SER A 247 -3.14 14.57 -22.65
N GLN A 248 -3.91 14.59 -23.75
CA GLN A 248 -3.46 15.11 -25.04
C GLN A 248 -3.24 16.63 -24.99
N GLU A 249 -4.18 17.40 -24.43
CA GLU A 249 -4.06 18.85 -24.27
C GLU A 249 -2.83 19.23 -23.43
N CYS A 250 -2.55 18.48 -22.37
CA CYS A 250 -1.41 18.71 -21.48
C CYS A 250 -0.08 18.15 -22.01
N GLY A 251 -0.13 17.36 -23.09
CA GLY A 251 1.04 16.74 -23.72
C GLY A 251 1.69 15.66 -22.86
N ILE A 252 0.92 14.89 -22.11
CA ILE A 252 1.43 13.84 -21.21
C ILE A 252 2.03 12.69 -22.02
N ARG A 253 3.30 12.35 -21.73
CA ARG A 253 4.06 11.30 -22.44
C ARG A 253 4.62 10.21 -21.53
N ALA A 254 4.59 10.45 -20.22
CA ALA A 254 5.07 9.53 -19.22
C ALA A 254 4.32 9.79 -17.91
N MET A 255 4.18 8.74 -17.11
CA MET A 255 3.55 8.83 -15.80
C MET A 255 4.55 8.39 -14.71
N PRO A 256 4.49 8.96 -13.50
CA PRO A 256 3.65 10.11 -13.14
C PRO A 256 4.21 11.39 -13.77
N THR A 257 3.34 12.33 -14.10
CA THR A 257 3.73 13.69 -14.48
C THR A 257 2.94 14.68 -13.62
N PHE A 258 3.63 15.63 -13.01
CA PHE A 258 3.00 16.68 -12.20
C PHE A 258 3.11 18.00 -12.93
N ILE A 259 1.99 18.71 -13.06
CA ILE A 259 1.95 20.00 -13.74
C ILE A 259 1.35 21.06 -12.82
N LEU A 260 2.05 22.19 -12.72
CA LEU A 260 1.57 23.40 -12.07
C LEU A 260 0.87 24.30 -13.11
N PHE A 261 -0.38 24.64 -12.84
CA PHE A 261 -1.17 25.61 -13.58
C PHE A 261 -1.44 26.87 -12.74
N LYS A 262 -1.53 28.01 -13.43
CA LYS A 262 -2.02 29.28 -12.88
C LYS A 262 -2.68 30.06 -14.01
N ASP A 263 -3.89 30.54 -13.78
CA ASP A 263 -4.68 31.34 -14.73
C ASP A 263 -4.78 30.70 -16.13
N GLY A 264 -5.04 29.39 -16.15
CA GLY A 264 -5.20 28.60 -17.37
C GLY A 264 -3.89 28.20 -18.07
N ASN A 265 -2.74 28.62 -17.57
CA ASN A 265 -1.44 28.40 -18.21
C ASN A 265 -0.59 27.39 -17.44
N LYS A 266 0.06 26.48 -18.18
CA LYS A 266 1.08 25.55 -17.68
C LYS A 266 2.35 26.34 -17.31
N GLN A 267 2.71 26.33 -16.03
CA GLN A 267 3.86 27.06 -15.49
C GLN A 267 5.11 26.18 -15.44
N GLU A 268 4.98 24.96 -14.91
CA GLU A 268 6.09 24.04 -14.71
C GLU A 268 5.61 22.60 -14.69
N GLU A 269 6.52 21.68 -14.99
CA GLU A 269 6.26 20.25 -15.11
C GLU A 269 7.39 19.43 -14.49
N VAL A 270 7.02 18.39 -13.76
CA VAL A 270 7.93 17.38 -13.22
C VAL A 270 7.49 16.02 -13.78
N VAL A 271 8.36 15.40 -14.58
CA VAL A 271 8.14 14.06 -15.12
C VAL A 271 8.88 13.02 -14.27
N GLY A 272 8.16 11.99 -13.85
CA GLY A 272 8.67 10.87 -13.06
C GLY A 272 8.47 10.98 -11.55
N ALA A 273 8.61 9.86 -10.86
CA ALA A 273 8.46 9.75 -9.41
C ALA A 273 9.70 10.28 -8.67
N ILE A 274 9.83 11.62 -8.58
CA ILE A 274 10.99 12.28 -7.97
C ILE A 274 10.53 13.18 -6.80
N PRO A 275 10.52 12.67 -5.55
CA PRO A 275 9.98 13.39 -4.39
C PRO A 275 10.54 14.80 -4.20
N ALA A 276 11.86 14.96 -4.27
CA ALA A 276 12.51 16.26 -4.06
C ALA A 276 12.05 17.33 -5.07
N LYS A 277 11.85 16.94 -6.34
CA LYS A 277 11.36 17.86 -7.38
C LYS A 277 9.88 18.17 -7.21
N LEU A 278 9.09 17.20 -6.77
CA LEU A 278 7.68 17.42 -6.48
C LEU A 278 7.50 18.40 -5.32
N GLU A 279 8.27 18.26 -4.25
CA GLU A 279 8.26 19.21 -3.13
C GLU A 279 8.66 20.62 -3.57
N GLU A 280 9.68 20.75 -4.43
CA GLU A 280 10.10 22.03 -4.98
C GLU A 280 9.00 22.68 -5.82
N LEU A 281 8.32 21.90 -6.68
CA LEU A 281 7.17 22.34 -7.47
C LEU A 281 6.05 22.89 -6.58
N VAL A 282 5.69 22.19 -5.50
CA VAL A 282 4.64 22.60 -4.56
C VAL A 282 5.05 23.81 -3.72
N LYS A 283 6.30 23.86 -3.26
CA LYS A 283 6.83 25.05 -2.57
C LYS A 283 6.75 26.27 -3.50
N LYS A 284 7.12 26.13 -4.76
CA LYS A 284 7.03 27.21 -5.74
C LYS A 284 5.58 27.62 -6.03
N SER A 285 4.65 26.66 -6.17
CA SER A 285 3.25 26.99 -6.43
C SER A 285 2.63 27.84 -5.33
N SER A 286 2.98 27.60 -4.06
CA SER A 286 2.53 28.43 -2.94
C SER A 286 2.99 29.89 -3.00
N THR A 287 4.07 30.19 -3.74
CA THR A 287 4.54 31.57 -3.96
C THR A 287 3.81 32.30 -5.09
N LEU A 288 3.02 31.55 -5.89
CA LEU A 288 2.17 32.09 -6.95
C LEU A 288 0.71 32.33 -6.48
N ALA A 289 0.42 32.05 -5.22
CA ALA A 289 -0.89 32.18 -4.61
C ALA A 289 -1.35 33.64 -4.54
#